data_AF-A0A1H3WXZ6-F1
#
_entry.id   AF-A0A1H3WXZ6-F1
#
_cell.length_a   1.000
_cell.length_b   1.000
_cell.length_c   1.000
_cell.angle_alpha   90.00
_cell.angle_beta   90.00
_cell.angle_gamma   90.00
#
_symmetry.space_group_name_H-M   'P 1'
#
loop_
_entity.id
_entity.type
_entity.pdbx_description
1 polymer ?
#
loop_
_entity_poly.entity_id
_entity_poly.type
_entity_poly.pdbx_seq_one_letter_code
_entity_poly.pdbx_strand_id
1 'polypeptide(L)'
;MRAKTIFIIIFTVLITVFLMMNTDAVEFDFILSKGQISKLLVVGVCTFIGFILGYLAGRPRTVISTYDDRSSDQENISSGPKDGLSEEDREYIS
;
A
#
# COMPACT_ATOMS: atom_id res chain seq x y z
N MET A 1 -9.54 -10.17 -30.73
CA MET A 1 -9.45 -9.22 -29.60
C MET A 1 -9.03 -9.99 -28.36
N ARG A 2 -8.00 -9.54 -27.63
CA ARG A 2 -7.64 -10.17 -26.35
C ARG A 2 -8.65 -9.73 -25.28
N ALA A 3 -8.90 -10.58 -24.28
CA ALA A 3 -9.82 -10.24 -23.17
C ALA A 3 -9.47 -8.90 -22.51
N LYS A 4 -8.17 -8.58 -22.41
CA LYS A 4 -7.66 -7.29 -21.93
C LYS A 4 -8.21 -6.10 -22.74
N THR A 5 -8.30 -6.23 -24.06
CA THR A 5 -8.81 -5.16 -24.94
C THR A 5 -10.31 -4.97 -24.76
N ILE A 6 -11.07 -6.05 -24.68
CA ILE A 6 -12.52 -6.01 -24.44
C ILE A 6 -12.81 -5.37 -23.08
N PHE A 7 -12.06 -5.76 -22.05
CA PHE A 7 -12.16 -5.18 -20.71
C PHE A 7 -11.88 -3.67 -20.72
N ILE A 8 -10.81 -3.22 -21.37
CA ILE A 8 -10.48 -1.80 -21.47
C ILE A 8 -11.61 -1.03 -22.17
N ILE A 9 -12.16 -1.55 -23.26
CA ILE A 9 -13.24 -0.88 -24.00
C ILE A 9 -14.51 -0.77 -23.13
N ILE A 10 -14.91 -1.85 -22.45
CA ILE A 10 -16.08 -1.81 -21.56
C ILE A 10 -15.83 -0.79 -20.45
N PHE A 11 -14.65 -0.83 -19.84
CA PHE A 11 -14.28 0.08 -18.76
C PHE A 11 -14.28 1.55 -19.19
N THR A 12 -13.73 1.86 -20.36
CA THR A 12 -13.72 3.24 -20.88
C THR A 12 -15.14 3.72 -21.21
N VAL A 13 -15.99 2.88 -21.80
CA VAL A 13 -17.40 3.23 -22.06
C VAL A 13 -18.13 3.51 -20.75
N LEU A 14 -17.97 2.65 -19.74
CA LEU A 14 -18.60 2.83 -18.43
C LEU A 14 -18.13 4.12 -17.74
N ILE A 15 -16.83 4.40 -17.74
CA ILE A 15 -16.28 5.64 -17.19
C ILE A 15 -16.83 6.85 -17.93
N THR A 16 -16.90 6.80 -19.26
CA THR A 16 -17.38 7.92 -20.07
C THR A 16 -18.85 8.22 -19.78
N VAL A 17 -19.69 7.19 -19.70
CA VAL A 17 -21.11 7.32 -19.32
C VAL A 17 -21.22 7.87 -17.89
N PHE A 18 -20.45 7.33 -16.95
CA PHE A 18 -20.44 7.81 -15.57
C PHE A 18 -20.08 9.30 -15.48
N LEU A 19 -19.05 9.72 -16.21
CA LEU A 19 -18.65 11.13 -16.30
C LEU A 19 -19.79 11.98 -16.86
N MET A 20 -20.34 11.62 -18.02
CA MET A 20 -21.41 12.39 -18.68
C MET A 20 -22.69 12.49 -17.84
N MET A 21 -23.06 11.44 -17.09
CA MET A 21 -24.25 11.45 -16.26
C MET A 21 -24.08 12.23 -14.94
N ASN A 22 -22.85 12.56 -14.54
CA ASN A 22 -22.57 13.21 -13.26
C ASN A 22 -21.92 14.60 -13.42
N THR A 23 -21.96 15.20 -14.60
CA THR A 23 -21.43 16.56 -14.85
C THR A 23 -22.19 17.66 -14.12
N ASP A 24 -23.39 17.40 -13.62
CA ASP A 24 -24.19 18.37 -12.87
C ASP A 24 -23.42 18.98 -11.69
N ALA A 25 -23.75 20.24 -11.41
CA ALA A 25 -23.33 20.92 -10.19
C ALA A 25 -24.27 20.59 -9.02
N VAL A 26 -23.69 20.51 -7.82
CA VAL A 26 -24.39 20.48 -6.54
C VAL A 26 -24.02 21.74 -5.77
N GLU A 27 -25.00 22.28 -5.06
CA GLU A 27 -24.80 23.40 -4.15
C GLU A 27 -24.06 22.92 -2.90
N PHE A 28 -22.91 23.53 -2.64
CA PHE A 28 -22.17 23.37 -1.40
C PHE A 28 -22.22 24.67 -0.61
N ASP A 29 -22.81 24.56 0.58
CA ASP A 29 -22.79 25.63 1.57
C ASP A 29 -21.48 25.51 2.37
N PHE A 30 -20.52 26.37 2.04
CA PHE A 30 -19.35 26.60 2.88
C PHE A 30 -19.69 27.58 4.00
N ILE A 31 -18.91 27.52 5.09
CA ILE A 31 -19.08 28.35 6.29
C ILE A 31 -19.16 29.86 5.97
N LEU A 32 -18.55 30.31 4.87
CA LEU A 32 -18.50 31.72 4.47
C LEU A 32 -19.10 32.01 3.08
N SER A 33 -19.53 31.00 2.32
CA SER A 33 -19.98 31.20 0.94
C SER A 33 -20.79 30.03 0.41
N LYS A 34 -21.71 30.31 -0.51
CA LYS A 34 -22.40 29.28 -1.29
C LYS A 34 -21.68 29.12 -2.62
N GLY A 35 -21.27 27.90 -2.95
CA GLY A 35 -20.56 27.59 -4.18
C GLY A 35 -21.21 26.42 -4.91
N GLN A 36 -21.33 26.50 -6.24
CA GLN A 36 -21.75 25.38 -7.06
C GLN A 36 -20.50 24.57 -7.45
N ILE A 37 -20.48 23.29 -7.05
CA ILE A 37 -19.35 22.39 -7.30
C ILE A 37 -19.86 21.19 -8.10
N SER A 38 -19.11 20.76 -9.10
CA SER A 38 -19.45 19.55 -9.87
C SER A 38 -19.48 18.32 -8.96
N LYS A 39 -20.52 17.47 -9.09
CA LYS A 39 -20.62 16.17 -8.41
C LYS A 39 -19.37 15.32 -8.64
N LEU A 40 -18.82 15.36 -9.86
CA LEU A 40 -17.58 14.65 -10.19
C LEU A 40 -16.38 15.12 -9.38
N LEU A 41 -16.25 16.42 -9.14
CA LEU A 41 -15.14 16.96 -8.35
C LEU A 41 -15.21 16.47 -6.92
N VAL A 42 -16.41 16.47 -6.33
CA VAL A 42 -16.64 15.97 -4.96
C VAL A 42 -16.29 14.49 -4.87
N VAL A 43 -16.84 13.67 -5.77
CA VAL A 43 -16.58 12.22 -5.80
C VAL A 43 -15.08 11.95 -6.00
N GLY A 44 -14.43 12.67 -6.92
CA GLY A 44 -13.01 12.54 -7.20
C GLY A 44 -12.12 12.88 -6.00
N VAL A 45 -12.40 14.00 -5.32
CA VAL A 45 -11.65 14.41 -4.12
C VAL A 45 -11.87 13.42 -2.98
N CYS A 46 -13.11 13.01 -2.71
CA CYS A 46 -13.43 12.05 -1.66
C CYS A 46 -12.79 10.68 -1.91
N THR A 47 -12.84 10.17 -3.15
CA THR A 47 -12.19 8.90 -3.50
C THR A 47 -10.68 8.99 -3.40
N PHE A 48 -10.07 10.11 -3.81
CA PHE A 48 -8.62 10.32 -3.68
C PHE A 48 -8.17 10.37 -2.23
N ILE A 49 -8.85 11.15 -1.38
CA ILE A 49 -8.54 11.23 0.05
C ILE A 49 -8.77 9.88 0.73
N GLY A 50 -9.91 9.23 0.44
CA GLY A 50 -10.22 7.90 0.95
C GLY A 50 -9.19 6.85 0.55
N PHE A 51 -8.67 6.92 -0.68
CA PHE A 51 -7.59 6.06 -1.15
C PHE A 51 -6.29 6.30 -0.39
N ILE A 52 -5.88 7.56 -0.19
CA ILE A 52 -4.69 7.90 0.60
C ILE A 52 -4.83 7.39 2.04
N LEU A 53 -5.97 7.68 2.69
CA LEU A 53 -6.23 7.26 4.06
C LEU A 53 -6.28 5.73 4.17
N GLY A 54 -6.94 5.05 3.23
CA GLY A 54 -7.01 3.60 3.16
C GLY A 54 -5.64 2.97 2.94
N TYR A 55 -4.80 3.57 2.08
CA TYR A 55 -3.42 3.13 1.86
C TYR A 55 -2.55 3.31 3.11
N LEU A 56 -2.64 4.46 3.79
CA LEU A 56 -1.91 4.72 5.03
C LEU A 56 -2.36 3.78 6.16
N ALA A 57 -3.67 3.57 6.31
CA ALA A 57 -4.23 2.70 7.33
C ALA A 57 -3.95 1.21 7.06
N GLY A 58 -3.98 0.80 5.79
CA GLY A 58 -3.70 -0.56 5.36
C GLY A 58 -2.21 -0.90 5.29
N ARG A 59 -1.31 0.08 5.46
CA ARG A 59 0.14 -0.16 5.46
C ARG A 59 0.49 -1.08 6.63
N PRO A 60 0.92 -2.33 6.39
CA PRO A 60 1.29 -3.23 7.47
C PRO A 60 2.45 -2.58 8.22
N ARG A 61 2.21 -2.24 9.48
CA ARG A 61 3.30 -1.89 10.38
C ARG A 61 4.00 -3.20 10.69
N THR A 62 5.26 -3.31 10.29
CA THR A 62 6.15 -4.30 10.88
C THR A 62 6.08 -4.08 12.37
N VAL A 63 5.40 -4.99 13.07
CA VAL A 63 5.58 -5.12 14.51
C VAL A 63 7.06 -5.45 14.65
N ILE A 64 7.86 -4.50 15.10
CA ILE A 64 9.19 -4.82 15.60
C ILE A 64 8.89 -5.74 16.78
N SER A 65 8.98 -7.04 16.51
CA SER A 65 9.08 -8.04 17.55
C SER A 65 10.30 -7.62 18.35
N THR A 66 10.09 -7.07 19.54
CA THR A 66 11.14 -6.67 20.49
C THR A 66 12.00 -7.85 20.96
N TYR A 67 11.95 -9.00 20.27
CA TYR A 67 12.63 -10.24 20.64
C TYR A 67 13.52 -10.85 19.56
N ASP A 68 13.68 -10.22 18.40
CA ASP A 68 14.62 -10.74 17.39
C ASP A 68 15.63 -9.66 16.98
N ASP A 69 16.51 -9.35 17.93
CA ASP A 69 17.75 -8.60 17.69
C ASP A 69 18.94 -9.58 17.67
N ARG A 70 18.80 -10.70 16.93
CA ARG A 70 19.96 -11.47 16.48
C ARG A 70 20.37 -10.96 15.12
N SER A 71 20.93 -9.75 15.15
CA SER A 71 21.96 -9.23 14.26
C SER A 71 22.18 -10.07 13.00
N SER A 72 21.59 -9.58 11.91
CA SER A 72 21.96 -9.86 10.52
C SER A 72 23.38 -9.38 10.19
N ASP A 73 24.37 -9.75 11.01
CA ASP A 73 25.79 -9.41 10.89
C ASP A 73 26.64 -10.70 10.83
N GLN A 74 26.33 -11.58 9.87
CA GLN A 74 27.28 -12.62 9.47
C GLN A 74 27.33 -12.78 7.96
N GLU A 75 27.33 -11.66 7.25
CA GLU A 75 27.94 -11.59 5.93
C GLU A 75 29.38 -11.09 6.16
N ASN A 76 30.37 -11.96 5.87
CA ASN A 76 31.82 -11.82 6.09
C ASN A 76 32.35 -12.33 7.43
N ILE A 77 32.86 -13.58 7.46
CA ILE A 77 34.23 -13.93 7.92
C ILE A 77 34.48 -15.44 7.67
N SER A 78 35.46 -15.67 6.78
CA SER A 78 36.37 -16.81 6.62
C SER A 78 35.94 -18.26 6.96
N SER A 79 36.14 -19.12 5.95
CA SER A 79 36.58 -20.51 6.02
C SER A 79 37.10 -21.02 7.39
N GLY A 80 36.22 -21.66 8.15
CA GLY A 80 36.54 -22.53 9.30
C GLY A 80 35.45 -23.61 9.42
N PRO A 81 35.72 -24.80 9.98
CA PRO A 81 34.76 -25.88 10.02
C PRO A 81 33.49 -25.44 10.76
N LYS A 82 32.36 -25.61 10.08
CA LYS A 82 31.02 -25.36 10.62
C LYS A 82 30.75 -26.36 11.74
N ASP A 83 31.09 -25.98 12.94
CA ASP A 83 30.77 -26.77 14.10
C ASP A 83 30.30 -25.84 15.19
N GLY A 84 28.98 -25.83 15.40
CA GLY A 84 28.26 -24.95 16.32
C GLY A 84 28.51 -25.28 17.80
N LEU A 85 29.64 -25.92 18.09
CA LEU A 85 30.10 -26.26 19.43
C LEU A 85 31.05 -25.16 19.94
N SER A 86 30.82 -24.76 21.18
CA SER A 86 31.71 -23.83 21.89
C SER A 86 33.07 -24.46 22.16
N GLU A 87 34.10 -23.64 22.44
CA GLU A 87 35.43 -24.16 22.77
C GLU A 87 35.41 -25.07 24.00
N GLU A 88 34.55 -24.78 24.98
CA GLU A 88 34.35 -25.59 26.18
C GLU A 88 33.79 -26.99 25.83
N ASP A 89 32.79 -27.07 24.94
CA ASP A 89 32.18 -28.35 24.52
C ASP A 89 33.19 -29.28 23.81
N ARG A 90 34.22 -28.72 23.17
CA ARG A 90 35.24 -29.50 22.44
C ARG A 90 36.17 -30.25 23.38
N GLU A 91 36.51 -29.67 24.52
CA GLU A 91 37.39 -30.29 25.51
C GLU A 91 36.72 -31.49 26.18
N TYR A 92 35.38 -31.52 26.23
CA TYR A 92 34.63 -32.65 26.79
C TYR A 92 34.60 -33.91 25.91
N ILE A 93 34.85 -33.79 24.60
CA ILE A 93 34.75 -34.91 23.64
C ILE A 93 36.11 -35.42 23.13
N SER A 94 37.22 -34.82 23.58
CA SER A 94 38.60 -35.28 23.33
C SER A 94 39.05 -36.32 24.34
#